data_AF-A0A2D6M519-F1
#
_entry.id   AF-A0A2D6M519-F1
#
_cell.length_a   1.000
_cell.length_b   1.000
_cell.length_c   1.000
_cell.angle_alpha   90.00
_cell.angle_beta   90.00
_cell.angle_gamma   90.00
#
_symmetry.space_group_name_H-M   'P 1'
#
loop_
_entity.id
_entity.type
_entity.pdbx_description
1 polymer ?
#
loop_
_entity_poly.entity_id
_entity_poly.type
_entity_poly.pdbx_seq_one_letter_code
_entity_poly.pdbx_strand_id
1 'polypeptide(L)' 'MAEYEPQRAQQRKAMSAIKKDRRVAVGPDASFCFESFETMWHQVHEMLFIEGGGEAQIPGELEAYNPLI' A
#
# COMPACT_ATOMS: atom_id res chain seq x y z
N MET A 1 -0.27 -10.90 -10.39
CA MET A 1 -1.70 -10.79 -9.99
C MET A 1 -2.27 -12.11 -9.49
N ALA A 2 -2.13 -13.21 -10.23
CA ALA A 2 -2.63 -14.54 -9.82
C ALA A 2 -2.16 -15.02 -8.43
N GLU A 3 -0.96 -14.61 -8.00
CA GLU A 3 -0.42 -14.92 -6.67
C GLU A 3 -0.86 -13.95 -5.56
N TYR A 4 -1.16 -12.69 -5.93
CA TYR A 4 -1.53 -11.63 -4.99
C TYR A 4 -3.01 -11.71 -4.62
N GLU A 5 -3.89 -12.00 -5.58
CA GLU A 5 -5.33 -12.13 -5.39
C GLU A 5 -5.72 -13.06 -4.21
N PRO A 6 -5.21 -14.31 -4.10
CA PRO A 6 -5.55 -15.19 -2.98
C PRO A 6 -5.01 -14.68 -1.62
N GLN A 7 -3.92 -13.92 -1.63
CA GLN A 7 -3.27 -13.40 -0.42
C GLN A 7 -3.86 -12.05 0.03
N ARG A 8 -4.59 -11.36 -0.85
CA ARG A 8 -5.07 -9.98 -0.65
C ARG A 8 -5.81 -9.78 0.67
N ALA A 9 -6.73 -10.68 1.02
CA ALA A 9 -7.52 -10.57 2.25
C ALA A 9 -6.64 -10.65 3.51
N GLN A 10 -5.67 -11.56 3.50
CA GLN A 10 -4.71 -11.71 4.60
C GLN A 10 -3.76 -10.51 4.68
N GLN A 11 -3.23 -10.06 3.55
CA GLN A 11 -2.34 -8.90 3.46
C GLN A 11 -3.03 -7.63 3.96
N ARG A 12 -4.29 -7.38 3.56
CA ARG A 12 -5.07 -6.24 4.07
C ARG A 12 -5.21 -6.26 5.60
N LYS A 13 -5.44 -7.44 6.19
CA LYS A 13 -5.54 -7.58 7.65
C LYS A 13 -4.19 -7.33 8.33
N ALA A 14 -3.10 -7.85 7.77
CA ALA A 14 -1.74 -7.62 8.26
C ALA A 14 -1.37 -6.13 8.19
N MET A 15 -1.68 -5.46 7.07
CA MET A 15 -1.40 -4.04 6.89
C MET A 15 -2.21 -3.15 7.83
N SER A 16 -3.46 -3.50 8.14
CA SER A 16 -4.23 -2.76 9.14
C SER A 16 -3.61 -2.84 10.53
N ALA A 17 -2.96 -3.96 10.89
CA ALA A 17 -2.25 -4.09 12.15
C ALA A 17 -0.97 -3.24 12.15
N ILE A 18 -0.18 -3.30 11.07
CA ILE A 18 1.06 -2.51 10.94
C ILE A 18 0.77 -1.00 10.93
N LYS A 19 -0.26 -0.56 10.20
CA LYS A 19 -0.64 0.86 10.11
C LYS A 19 -1.19 1.41 11.42
N LYS A 20 -1.65 0.57 12.35
CA LYS A 20 -2.16 1.00 13.64
C LYS A 20 -1.08 1.73 14.45
N ASP A 21 0.11 1.17 14.52
CA ASP A 21 1.22 1.73 15.32
C ASP A 21 1.97 2.84 14.58
N ARG A 22 1.64 3.07 13.31
CA ARG A 22 2.26 4.06 12.42
C ARG A 22 1.36 5.26 12.13
N ARG A 23 0.14 5.29 12.67
CA ARG A 23 -0.80 6.39 12.49
C ARG A 23 -0.78 7.33 13.69
N VAL A 24 -0.48 8.59 13.44
CA VAL A 24 -0.52 9.65 14.43
C VAL A 24 -1.62 10.64 14.05
N ALA A 25 -2.62 10.78 14.90
CA ALA A 25 -3.65 11.79 14.72
C ALA A 25 -3.08 13.19 15.03
N VAL A 26 -3.42 14.17 14.20
CA VAL A 26 -3.09 15.59 14.42
C VAL A 26 -4.38 16.36 14.44
N GLY A 27 -4.88 16.55 15.67
CA GLY A 27 -6.21 17.09 15.89
C GLY A 27 -7.33 16.10 15.51
N PRO A 28 -8.57 16.59 15.38
CA PRO A 28 -9.73 15.75 15.11
C PRO A 28 -9.84 15.29 13.65
N ASP A 29 -9.26 16.05 12.71
CA ASP A 29 -9.56 15.91 11.28
C ASP A 29 -8.38 15.38 10.43
N ALA A 30 -7.16 15.39 10.97
CA ALA A 30 -5.97 14.98 10.23
C ALA A 30 -5.25 13.82 10.90
N SER A 31 -4.59 12.99 10.10
CA SER A 31 -3.73 11.92 10.58
C SER A 31 -2.54 11.74 9.64
N PHE A 32 -1.35 11.63 10.22
CA PHE A 32 -0.15 11.22 9.50
C PHE A 32 0.01 9.71 9.61
N CYS A 33 0.28 9.05 8.48
CA CYS A 33 0.66 7.65 8.45
C CYS A 33 2.13 7.58 8.05
N PHE A 34 2.97 7.06 8.94
CA PHE A 34 4.38 6.84 8.63
C PHE A 34 4.50 5.58 7.79
N GLU A 35 4.83 5.77 6.53
CA GLU A 35 4.94 4.67 5.57
C GLU A 35 6.24 3.86 5.79
N SER A 36 6.23 2.62 5.31
CA SER A 36 7.37 1.70 5.30
C SER A 36 7.39 0.92 4.00
N PHE A 37 8.48 0.21 3.74
CA PHE A 37 8.57 -0.69 2.60
C PHE A 37 7.35 -1.62 2.49
N GLU A 38 6.90 -2.21 3.60
CA GLU A 38 5.75 -3.13 3.62
C GLU A 38 4.43 -2.44 3.24
N THR A 39 4.20 -1.23 3.76
CA THR A 39 2.96 -0.49 3.47
C THR A 39 2.93 0.04 2.04
N MET A 40 4.08 0.45 1.50
CA MET A 40 4.25 0.84 0.10
C MET A 40 4.09 -0.35 -0.84
N TRP A 41 4.75 -1.46 -0.54
CA TRP A 41 4.64 -2.69 -1.33
C TRP A 41 3.19 -3.16 -1.46
N HIS A 42 2.43 -3.12 -0.35
CA HIS A 42 1.01 -3.42 -0.41
C HIS A 42 0.19 -2.41 -1.23
N GLN A 43 0.47 -1.11 -1.12
CA GLN A 43 -0.24 -0.09 -1.88
C GLN A 43 0.00 -0.21 -3.38
N VAL A 44 1.24 -0.44 -3.82
CA VAL A 44 1.58 -0.69 -5.22
C VAL A 44 0.82 -1.91 -5.75
N HIS A 45 0.76 -3.00 -4.98
CA HIS A 45 -0.01 -4.17 -5.37
C HIS A 45 -1.53 -3.91 -5.44
N GLU A 46 -2.10 -3.11 -4.54
CA GLU A 46 -3.51 -2.73 -4.62
C GLU A 46 -3.80 -1.84 -5.84
N MET A 47 -2.93 -0.89 -6.19
CA MET A 47 -3.09 -0.07 -7.39
C MET A 47 -3.04 -0.90 -8.66
N LEU A 48 -2.00 -1.73 -8.81
CA LEU A 48 -1.89 -2.66 -9.94
C LEU A 48 -3.07 -3.63 -10.02
N PHE A 49 -3.66 -4.00 -8.86
CA PHE A 49 -4.83 -4.88 -8.83
C PHE A 49 -6.11 -4.19 -9.28
N ILE A 50 -6.35 -2.97 -8.80
CA ILE A 50 -7.57 -2.21 -9.08
C ILE A 50 -7.59 -1.72 -10.53
N GLU A 51 -6.46 -1.23 -11.03
CA GLU A 51 -6.38 -0.64 -12.36
C GLU A 51 -6.15 -1.69 -13.46
N GLY A 52 -5.71 -2.89 -13.09
CA GLY A 52 -5.52 -4.00 -14.02
C GLY A 52 -4.43 -3.76 -15.07
N GLY A 53 -3.55 -2.78 -14.86
CA GLY A 53 -2.61 -2.23 -15.85
C GLY A 53 -1.47 -3.13 -16.32
N GLY A 54 -1.43 -4.39 -15.87
CA GLY A 54 -0.40 -5.35 -16.28
C GLY A 54 1.02 -4.87 -15.97
N GLU A 55 2.01 -5.42 -16.67
CA GLU A 55 3.43 -5.17 -16.38
C GLU A 55 3.91 -3.78 -16.82
N ALA A 56 3.26 -3.17 -17.81
CA ALA A 56 3.66 -1.86 -18.34
C ALA A 56 3.45 -0.71 -17.34
N GLN A 57 2.53 -0.88 -16.39
CA GLN A 57 2.23 0.13 -15.38
C GLN A 57 3.19 0.06 -14.17
N ILE A 58 3.88 -1.06 -13.96
CA ILE A 58 4.77 -1.30 -12.80
C ILE A 58 5.80 -0.18 -12.60
N PRO A 59 6.55 0.27 -13.63
CA PRO A 59 7.57 1.29 -13.43
C PRO A 59 6.98 2.63 -12.95
N GLY A 60 5.83 3.03 -13.49
CA GLY A 60 5.16 4.27 -13.11
C GLY A 60 4.63 4.25 -11.67
N GLU A 61 4.05 3.12 -11.24
CA GLU A 61 3.63 2.95 -9.84
C GLU A 61 4.84 2.99 -8.90
N LEU A 62 5.93 2.32 -9.24
CA LEU A 62 7.13 2.34 -8.41
C LEU A 62 7.70 3.76 -8.28
N GLU A 63 7.76 4.54 -9.37
CA GLU A 63 8.18 5.94 -9.32
C GLU A 63 7.26 6.82 -8.47
N ALA A 64 5.95 6.59 -8.50
CA ALA A 64 4.99 7.36 -7.71
C ALA A 64 5.11 7.09 -6.20
N TYR A 65 5.37 5.84 -5.80
CA TYR A 65 5.40 5.43 -4.39
C TYR A 65 6.80 5.47 -3.76
N ASN A 66 7.89 5.37 -4.53
CA ASN A 66 9.26 5.41 -4.00
C ASN A 66 9.59 6.66 -3.15
N PRO A 67 9.09 7.89 -3.45
CA PRO A 67 9.34 9.07 -2.61
C PRO A 67 8.73 9.00 -1.20
N LEU A 68 7.85 8.03 -0.93
CA LEU A 68 7.19 7.83 0.36
C LEU A 68 7.96 6.86 1.28
N ILE A 69 9.10 6.32 0.82
CA ILE A 69 10.00 5.42 1.54
C ILE A 69 11.19 6.20 2.11
#